data_AF-A0A2V6NIQ9-F1
#
_entry.id   AF-A0A2V6NIQ9-F1
#
_cell.length_a   1.000
_cell.length_b   1.000
_cell.length_c   1.000
_cell.angle_alpha   90.00
_cell.angle_beta   90.00
_cell.angle_gamma   90.00
#
_symmetry.space_group_name_H-M   'P 1'
#
loop_
_entity.id
_entity.type
_entity.pdbx_description
1 polymer ?
#
loop_
_entity_poly.entity_id
_entity_poly.type
_entity_poly.pdbx_seq_one_letter_code
_entity_poly.pdbx_strand_id
1 'polypeptide(L)' 'GIRVEVASVAANLGNTLRSAANDVIDLAPLLRTFEINVQDSASRPHPQQQRRRQPRFRPLASRNG' A
#
# COMPACT_ATOMS: atom_id res chain seq x y z
N GLY A 1 -20.13 0.22 -22.69
CA GLY A 1 -19.94 0.70 -21.31
C GLY A 1 -19.41 -0.44 -20.47
N ILE A 2 -18.50 -0.17 -19.53
CA ILE A 2 -17.90 -1.20 -18.66
C ILE A 2 -18.61 -1.13 -17.31
N ARG A 3 -18.98 -2.31 -16.76
CA ARG A 3 -19.47 -2.44 -15.40
C ARG A 3 -18.36 -2.95 -14.51
N VAL A 4 -18.21 -2.31 -13.37
CA VAL A 4 -17.20 -2.62 -12.37
C VAL A 4 -17.94 -3.08 -11.12
N GLU A 5 -17.69 -4.32 -10.72
CA GLU A 5 -18.18 -4.92 -9.48
C GLU A 5 -16.99 -5.14 -8.55
N VAL A 6 -17.14 -4.83 -7.27
CA VAL A 6 -16.05 -4.96 -6.30
C VAL A 6 -16.51 -5.79 -5.11
N ALA A 7 -15.84 -6.93 -4.89
CA ALA A 7 -16.03 -7.74 -3.70
C ALA A 7 -14.96 -7.37 -2.65
N SER A 8 -15.36 -6.73 -1.56
CA SER A 8 -14.46 -6.32 -0.49
C SER A 8 -15.22 -6.05 0.81
N VAL A 9 -14.50 -5.83 1.91
CA VAL A 9 -15.10 -5.23 3.12
C VAL A 9 -15.33 -3.75 2.83
N ALA A 10 -16.56 -3.26 2.98
CA ALA A 10 -16.90 -1.89 2.60
C ALA A 10 -16.05 -0.81 3.30
N ALA A 11 -15.55 -1.08 4.52
CA ALA A 11 -14.66 -0.19 5.24
C ALA A 11 -13.25 -0.08 4.62
N ASN A 12 -12.82 -1.08 3.86
CA ASN A 12 -11.48 -1.14 3.25
C ASN A 12 -11.48 -0.54 1.84
N LEU A 13 -12.64 -0.15 1.32
CA LEU A 13 -12.77 0.40 -0.03
C LEU A 13 -12.40 1.89 -0.05
N GLY A 14 -11.37 2.23 -0.83
CA GLY A 14 -11.01 3.63 -1.09
C GLY A 14 -12.08 4.37 -1.92
N ASN A 15 -12.17 5.69 -1.75
CA ASN A 15 -13.19 6.54 -2.38
C ASN A 15 -13.24 6.41 -3.91
N THR A 16 -12.09 6.25 -4.56
CA THR A 16 -12.00 6.09 -6.02
C THR A 16 -12.71 4.82 -6.49
N LEU A 17 -12.45 3.67 -5.86
CA LEU A 17 -13.11 2.42 -6.22
C LEU A 17 -14.59 2.43 -5.82
N ARG A 18 -14.92 3.03 -4.67
CA ARG A 18 -16.31 3.19 -4.24
C ARG A 18 -17.14 4.02 -5.24
N SER A 19 -16.56 5.06 -5.83
CA SER A 19 -17.23 5.93 -6.81
C SER A 19 -17.29 5.32 -8.22
N ALA A 20 -16.26 4.55 -8.60
CA ALA A 20 -16.20 3.90 -9.91
C ALA A 20 -16.99 2.58 -9.97
N ALA A 21 -17.25 1.95 -8.82
CA ALA A 21 -18.00 0.71 -8.73
C ALA A 21 -19.48 0.95 -9.05
N ASN A 22 -20.04 0.04 -9.84
CA ASN A 22 -21.47 0.00 -10.10
C ASN A 22 -22.18 -0.73 -8.95
N ASP A 23 -21.51 -1.73 -8.37
CA ASP A 23 -21.97 -2.46 -7.20
C ASP A 23 -20.79 -2.89 -6.31
N VAL A 24 -21.05 -2.99 -5.01
CA VAL A 24 -20.08 -3.42 -3.99
C VAL A 24 -20.68 -4.56 -3.19
N ILE A 25 -20.06 -5.73 -3.31
CA ILE A 25 -20.43 -6.93 -2.55
C ILE A 25 -19.65 -6.90 -1.24
N ASP A 26 -20.34 -6.57 -0.13
CA ASP A 26 -19.71 -6.51 1.18
C ASP A 26 -19.40 -7.90 1.73
N LEU A 27 -18.11 -8.19 1.91
CA LEU A 27 -17.64 -9.48 2.42
C LEU A 27 -17.62 -9.55 3.95
N ALA A 28 -17.86 -8.44 4.66
CA ALA A 28 -17.84 -8.42 6.13
C ALA A 28 -18.73 -9.48 6.80
N PRO A 29 -19.96 -9.76 6.32
CA PRO A 29 -20.80 -10.81 6.89
C PRO A 29 -20.19 -12.21 6.76
N LEU A 30 -19.53 -12.49 5.63
CA LEU A 30 -18.91 -13.80 5.37
C LEU A 30 -17.68 -14.02 6.25
N LEU A 31 -16.83 -13.01 6.40
CA LEU A 31 -15.64 -13.09 7.24
C LEU A 31 -15.97 -13.29 8.72
N ARG A 32 -17.08 -12.68 9.19
CA ARG A 32 -17.58 -12.90 10.55
C ARG A 32 -18.02 -14.35 10.78
N THR A 33 -18.65 -14.97 9.78
CA THR A 33 -19.20 -16.33 9.92
C THR A 33 -18.15 -17.42 9.83
N PHE A 34 -17.11 -17.22 9.01
CA PHE A 34 -16.16 -18.30 8.70
C PHE A 34 -14.79 -18.15 9.38
N GLU A 35 -14.60 -17.15 10.27
CA GLU A 35 -13.29 -16.82 10.88
C GLU A 35 -12.14 -16.80 9.85
N ILE A 36 -12.42 -16.35 8.62
CA ILE A 36 -11.45 -16.37 7.54
C ILE A 36 -10.42 -15.27 7.86
N ASN A 37 -9.24 -15.69 8.30
CA ASN A 37 -8.07 -14.84 8.43
C ASN A 37 -7.63 -14.40 7.02
N VAL A 38 -8.17 -13.27 6.56
CA VAL A 38 -7.69 -12.60 5.36
C VAL A 38 -6.29 -12.07 5.70
N GLN A 39 -5.26 -12.86 5.40
CA GLN A 39 -3.88 -12.38 5.39
C GLN A 39 -3.80 -11.30 4.33
N ASP A 40 -3.62 -10.07 4.82
CA ASP A 40 -3.62 -8.84 4.06
C ASP A 40 -2.52 -8.91 3.00
N SER A 41 -2.91 -9.34 1.80
CA SER A 41 -2.07 -9.37 0.61
C SER A 41 -2.04 -8.00 -0.05
N ALA A 42 -2.36 -6.91 0.67
CA ALA A 42 -2.05 -5.58 0.22
C ALA A 42 -0.53 -5.44 0.22
N SER A 43 0.03 -5.64 -0.97
CA SER A 43 1.42 -5.36 -1.31
C SER A 43 1.81 -4.01 -0.69
N ARG A 44 2.58 -4.04 0.40
CA ARG A 44 3.26 -2.84 0.90
C ARG A 44 4.04 -2.28 -0.29
N PRO A 45 3.87 -0.99 -0.66
CA PRO A 45 4.84 -0.35 -1.51
C PRO A 45 6.15 -0.35 -0.72
N HIS A 46 7.06 -1.24 -1.08
CA HIS A 46 8.43 -1.21 -0.60
C HIS A 46 8.95 0.19 -0.90
N PRO A 47 9.33 1.02 0.10
CA PRO A 47 10.07 2.22 -0.21
C PRO A 47 11.45 1.75 -0.70
N GLN A 48 11.59 1.62 -2.01
CA GLN A 48 12.88 1.50 -2.66
C GLN A 48 13.55 2.87 -2.58
N GLN A 49 13.92 3.30 -1.37
CA GLN A 49 14.74 4.47 -1.19
C GLN A 49 16.17 4.08 -1.55
N GLN A 50 16.43 4.28 -2.84
CA GLN A 50 17.72 4.36 -3.51
C GLN A 50 18.88 4.49 -2.53
N ARG A 51 19.73 3.46 -2.51
CA ARG A 51 21.13 3.59 -2.08
C ARG A 51 21.77 4.71 -2.90
N ARG A 52 21.77 5.94 -2.37
CA ARG A 52 22.67 7.01 -2.82
C ARG A 52 24.08 6.61 -2.40
N ARG A 53 24.69 5.76 -3.22
CA ARG A 53 26.14 5.69 -3.34
C ARG A 53 26.58 7.02 -3.93
N GLN A 54 27.02 7.95 -3.09
CA GLN A 54 27.90 9.02 -3.54
C GLN A 54 29.17 8.99 -2.67
N PRO A 55 30.31 8.62 -3.27
CA PRO A 55 31.61 8.81 -2.65
C PRO A 55 32.11 10.21 -3.00
N ARG A 56 32.34 11.10 -2.03
CA ARG A 56 33.46 12.06 -2.20
C ARG A 56 33.92 12.79 -0.93
N PHE A 57 35.18 12.49 -0.61
CA PHE A 57 36.27 13.36 -0.13
C PHE A 57 36.18 13.93 1.29
N ARG A 58 36.97 13.33 2.20
CA ARG A 58 37.53 14.00 3.37
C ARG A 58 38.76 14.81 2.95
N PRO A 59 38.79 16.13 3.16
CA PRO A 59 40.04 16.87 3.23
C PRO A 59 40.68 16.60 4.61
N LEU A 60 41.88 16.02 4.61
CA LEU A 60 42.82 16.12 5.73
C LEU A 60 43.65 17.39 5.51
N ALA A 61 43.35 18.46 6.24
CA ALA A 61 44.20 19.66 6.40
C ALA A 61 43.57 20.53 7.50
N SER A 62 44.27 21.21 8.40
CA SER A 62 45.71 21.36 8.59
C SER A 62 45.96 21.76 10.05
N ARG A 63 47.08 21.27 10.56
CA ARG A 63 47.84 21.71 11.73
C ARG A 63 48.09 23.24 11.64
N ASN A 64 47.76 23.99 12.69
CA ASN A 64 48.54 25.08 13.31
C ASN A 64 47.66 26.07 14.08
N GLY A 65 48.06 26.32 15.32
CA GLY A 65 47.52 27.26 16.30
C GLY A 65 48.20 26.99 17.61
#